data_AF-A0A2Z4J4I3-F1
#
_entry.id   AF-A0A2Z4J4I3-F1
#
_cell.length_a   1.000
_cell.length_b   1.000
_cell.length_c   1.000
_cell.angle_alpha   90.00
_cell.angle_beta   90.00
_cell.angle_gamma   90.00
#
_symmetry.space_group_name_H-M   'P 1'
#
loop_
_entity.id
_entity.type
_entity.pdbx_description
1 polymer ?
#
loop_
_entity_poly.entity_id
_entity_poly.type
_entity_poly.pdbx_seq_one_letter_code
_entity_poly.pdbx_strand_id
1 'polypeptide(L)'
;MPDGGADAPGVTDPAVGPPAPPGRRRVRMLVDVVDRPDEVDYATGLFEERGWSVRPAEADERPRAARGQRTALVVEVRLHGARLGAVRTAVAEVERLVGQAELGAWVRDAALVEHERPARTTYHVHRTAGGGGRPSRMWTWLGFLDEQRAVTVPAGPGSRDAAEAEVTARPLGGRDFVPGRHALRVPGHSDANPPRDETPRARRTRLAWMTAGAAGIVLAVVCGMYAVRAEGAWKLPPLVLSAAGALPLGRMAKETRDRGRLAQWAAGVAGTSTLAAFGALAGRDVSPARLWAGMLLLGAVAFVGTGVVLAVRRTLFTRHATWLVPLSVPVVWSMVRWLGGQMHDEYLDRFDIPAATVPAPALGAYLAAGRPMALALGSVLAFVAVVGWLRHFHVLARDGGFRLYAAVLTTLLSVAYALTAVALGAEHAGRSAGSAAGAVAQRGTDPPDYYGLKGHLVCVRPVEAGKPVPVENGPLPTGHPVVSFGASGDWIWLWDPARRHEPGPEAFAVRREDVQLLPTENRSPGTCPAP
;
A
#
# COMPACT_ATOMS: atom_id res chain seq x y z
N MET A 1 56.69 38.65 -36.07
CA MET A 1 57.21 37.94 -34.88
C MET A 1 56.85 38.79 -33.67
N PRO A 2 56.08 38.28 -32.69
CA PRO A 2 56.25 36.96 -32.06
C PRO A 2 54.97 36.09 -31.97
N ASP A 3 55.25 34.79 -31.81
CA ASP A 3 54.61 33.73 -31.02
C ASP A 3 53.08 33.55 -31.03
N GLY A 4 52.62 32.72 -31.95
CA GLY A 4 51.36 31.99 -31.85
C GLY A 4 51.52 30.73 -31.00
N GLY A 5 51.07 30.78 -29.75
CA GLY A 5 50.77 29.60 -28.94
C GLY A 5 49.31 29.20 -29.16
N ALA A 6 49.08 28.22 -30.03
CA ALA A 6 47.78 27.58 -30.15
C ALA A 6 47.63 26.55 -29.02
N ASP A 7 46.82 26.89 -28.01
CA ASP A 7 46.32 25.93 -27.04
C ASP A 7 45.53 24.85 -27.78
N ALA A 8 46.07 23.63 -27.77
CA ALA A 8 45.35 22.44 -28.18
C ALA A 8 44.17 22.22 -27.22
N PRO A 9 42.94 21.97 -27.71
CA PRO A 9 41.85 21.55 -26.83
C PRO A 9 42.25 20.21 -26.20
N GLY A 10 42.31 20.22 -24.87
CA GLY A 10 42.70 19.08 -24.05
C GLY A 10 41.99 17.81 -24.50
N VAL A 11 42.80 16.79 -24.76
CA VAL A 11 42.40 15.40 -24.91
C VAL A 11 41.52 15.04 -23.71
N THR A 12 40.23 14.88 -23.97
CA THR A 12 39.33 14.23 -23.05
C THR A 12 39.69 12.75 -23.08
N ASP A 13 40.34 12.29 -22.01
CA ASP A 13 40.48 10.87 -21.70
C ASP A 13 39.10 10.20 -21.87
N PRO A 14 38.93 9.16 -22.71
CA PRO A 14 37.64 8.57 -23.06
C PRO A 14 36.99 7.77 -21.92
N ALA A 15 37.45 7.93 -20.67
CA ALA A 15 36.73 7.57 -19.45
C ALA A 15 35.50 8.48 -19.24
N VAL A 16 34.66 8.58 -20.27
CA VAL A 16 33.46 9.42 -20.38
C VAL A 16 32.61 9.32 -19.11
N GLY A 17 32.24 10.50 -18.61
CA GLY A 17 31.46 10.75 -17.39
C GLY A 17 30.00 10.26 -17.41
N PRO A 18 29.21 10.62 -16.38
CA PRO A 18 28.13 9.79 -15.82
C PRO A 18 26.85 9.77 -16.66
N PRO A 19 26.05 8.67 -16.67
CA PRO A 19 25.00 8.45 -15.65
C PRO A 19 24.94 6.95 -15.19
N ALA A 20 24.39 6.53 -14.05
CA ALA A 20 23.06 6.83 -13.53
C ALA A 20 22.89 6.39 -12.05
N PRO A 21 22.03 7.05 -11.25
CA PRO A 21 21.46 6.44 -10.04
C PRO A 21 19.99 5.98 -10.25
N PRO A 22 19.47 5.00 -9.47
CA PRO A 22 20.20 4.05 -8.63
C PRO A 22 19.62 2.62 -8.67
N GLY A 23 20.41 1.66 -9.12
CA GLY A 23 20.45 0.37 -8.43
C GLY A 23 21.09 0.61 -7.07
N ARG A 24 20.34 0.51 -5.96
CA ARG A 24 20.88 0.79 -4.61
C ARG A 24 21.93 -0.23 -4.15
N ARG A 25 22.01 -1.38 -4.83
CA ARG A 25 22.90 -2.49 -4.48
C ARG A 25 23.91 -2.67 -5.61
N ARG A 26 25.20 -2.49 -5.29
CA ARG A 26 26.31 -2.82 -6.18
C ARG A 26 26.86 -4.17 -5.74
N VAL A 27 26.92 -5.13 -6.64
CA VAL A 27 27.56 -6.43 -6.43
C VAL A 27 28.79 -6.45 -7.31
N ARG A 28 29.98 -6.61 -6.71
CA ARG A 28 31.23 -6.81 -7.43
C ARG A 28 31.46 -8.31 -7.55
N MET A 29 31.79 -8.74 -8.76
CA MET A 29 31.95 -10.14 -9.11
C MET A 29 33.27 -10.34 -9.82
N LEU A 30 33.93 -11.44 -9.52
CA LEU A 30 35.10 -11.91 -10.23
C LEU A 30 34.65 -13.02 -11.19
N VAL A 31 34.83 -12.79 -12.49
CA VAL A 31 34.43 -13.71 -13.56
C VAL A 31 35.69 -14.22 -14.24
N ASP A 32 35.91 -15.53 -14.22
CA ASP A 32 37.03 -16.17 -14.89
C ASP A 32 36.61 -16.54 -16.32
N VAL A 33 37.23 -15.92 -17.33
CA VAL A 33 36.99 -16.16 -18.77
C VAL A 33 38.17 -16.94 -19.35
N VAL A 34 37.94 -17.76 -20.38
CA VAL A 34 39.03 -18.42 -21.12
C VAL A 34 39.98 -17.35 -21.68
N ASP A 35 41.29 -17.58 -21.58
CA ASP A 35 42.33 -16.64 -21.99
C ASP A 35 42.52 -16.66 -23.52
N ARG A 36 41.48 -16.21 -24.23
CA ARG A 36 41.46 -15.94 -25.65
C ARG A 36 41.00 -14.49 -25.83
N PRO A 37 41.73 -13.66 -26.61
CA PRO A 37 41.40 -12.25 -26.76
C PRO A 37 39.97 -12.06 -27.26
N ASP A 38 39.53 -12.87 -28.24
CA ASP A 38 38.19 -12.80 -28.81
C ASP A 38 37.08 -13.09 -27.77
N GLU A 39 37.29 -14.05 -26.86
CA GLU A 39 36.30 -14.37 -25.81
C GLU A 39 36.28 -13.31 -24.70
N VAL A 40 37.42 -12.71 -24.38
CA VAL A 40 37.53 -11.63 -23.38
C VAL A 40 36.88 -10.35 -23.90
N ASP A 41 37.12 -9.99 -25.17
CA ASP A 41 36.52 -8.81 -25.81
C ASP A 41 35.00 -9.00 -25.94
N TYR A 42 34.55 -10.17 -26.37
CA TYR A 42 33.13 -10.48 -26.49
C TYR A 42 32.42 -10.49 -25.12
N ALA A 43 33.03 -11.06 -24.09
CA ALA A 43 32.48 -11.03 -22.73
C ALA A 43 32.40 -9.60 -22.18
N THR A 44 33.41 -8.77 -22.46
CA THR A 44 33.45 -7.36 -22.03
C THR A 44 32.33 -6.57 -22.71
N GLY A 45 32.19 -6.67 -24.04
CA GLY A 45 31.11 -6.03 -24.80
C GLY A 45 29.73 -6.45 -24.32
N LEU A 46 29.51 -7.76 -24.10
CA LEU A 46 28.23 -8.30 -23.63
C LEU A 46 27.79 -7.71 -22.28
N PHE A 47 28.73 -7.53 -21.35
CA PHE A 47 28.44 -6.95 -20.03
C PHE A 47 28.26 -5.42 -20.09
N GLU A 48 29.03 -4.73 -20.92
CA GLU A 48 28.92 -3.27 -21.12
C GLU A 48 27.61 -2.88 -21.81
N GLU A 49 27.12 -3.66 -22.79
CA GLU A 49 25.81 -3.48 -23.41
C GLU A 49 24.66 -3.55 -22.38
N ARG A 50 24.87 -4.32 -21.30
CA ARG A 50 23.93 -4.41 -20.18
C ARG A 50 24.01 -3.21 -19.23
N GLY A 51 24.94 -2.29 -19.48
CA GLY A 51 25.23 -1.12 -18.65
C GLY A 51 26.00 -1.47 -17.37
N TRP A 52 26.74 -2.58 -17.36
CA TRP A 52 27.59 -2.98 -16.24
C TRP A 52 29.02 -2.48 -16.48
N SER A 53 29.69 -2.04 -15.42
CA SER A 53 31.10 -1.66 -15.54
C SER A 53 31.98 -2.90 -15.43
N VAL A 54 32.82 -3.11 -16.43
CA VAL A 54 33.79 -4.20 -16.49
C VAL A 54 35.19 -3.61 -16.44
N ARG A 55 36.08 -4.27 -15.71
CA ARG A 55 37.52 -3.98 -15.77
C ARG A 55 38.32 -5.25 -15.59
N PRO A 56 39.56 -5.33 -16.10
CA PRO A 56 40.46 -6.43 -15.76
C PRO A 56 40.73 -6.47 -14.24
N ALA A 57 40.93 -7.67 -13.70
CA ALA A 57 41.28 -7.85 -12.30
C ALA A 57 42.71 -7.37 -12.00
N GLU A 58 42.84 -6.59 -10.92
CA GLU A 58 44.12 -6.10 -10.40
C GLU A 58 44.92 -7.26 -9.75
N ALA A 59 46.23 -7.09 -9.56
CA ALA A 59 47.12 -8.18 -9.12
C ALA A 59 46.78 -8.75 -7.74
N ASP A 60 46.17 -7.95 -6.87
CA ASP A 60 45.70 -8.29 -5.52
C ASP A 60 44.34 -9.01 -5.52
N GLU A 61 43.49 -8.74 -6.52
CA GLU A 61 42.19 -9.36 -6.72
C GLU A 61 42.28 -10.71 -7.46
N ARG A 62 43.41 -10.96 -8.14
CA ARG A 62 43.63 -12.22 -8.88
C ARG A 62 43.72 -13.41 -7.92
N PRO A 63 43.08 -14.54 -8.25
CA PRO A 63 43.19 -15.72 -7.43
C PRO A 63 44.64 -16.21 -7.38
N ARG A 64 45.19 -16.44 -6.18
CA ARG A 64 46.55 -17.01 -6.01
C ARG A 64 46.72 -18.38 -6.66
N ALA A 65 45.63 -19.09 -6.94
CA ALA A 65 45.59 -20.38 -7.59
C ALA A 65 45.28 -20.32 -9.10
N ALA A 66 45.25 -19.14 -9.71
CA ALA A 66 45.06 -18.98 -11.16
C ALA A 66 46.31 -19.48 -11.90
N ARG A 67 46.40 -20.80 -12.10
CA ARG A 67 47.33 -21.41 -13.05
C ARG A 67 46.77 -21.23 -14.45
N GLY A 68 47.64 -20.78 -15.36
CA GLY A 68 47.33 -20.10 -16.61
C GLY A 68 46.35 -20.79 -17.55
N GLN A 69 45.73 -19.96 -18.40
CA GLN A 69 44.65 -20.20 -19.40
C GLN A 69 43.33 -19.48 -19.09
N ARG A 70 43.24 -18.65 -18.04
CA ARG A 70 42.05 -17.83 -17.78
C ARG A 70 42.39 -16.40 -17.38
N THR A 71 41.65 -15.46 -17.95
CA THR A 71 41.71 -14.04 -17.64
C THR A 71 40.54 -13.68 -16.73
N ALA A 72 40.83 -13.03 -15.60
CA ALA A 72 39.84 -12.66 -14.60
C ALA A 72 39.35 -11.22 -14.85
N LEU A 73 38.03 -11.08 -14.98
CA LEU A 73 37.33 -9.81 -15.15
C LEU A 73 36.57 -9.46 -13.86
N VAL A 74 36.64 -8.20 -13.46
CA VAL A 74 35.83 -7.64 -12.37
C VAL A 74 34.61 -6.98 -13.00
N VAL A 75 33.44 -7.54 -12.72
CA VAL A 75 32.15 -7.06 -13.21
C VAL A 75 31.36 -6.48 -12.05
N GLU A 76 30.89 -5.24 -12.18
CA GLU A 76 30.04 -4.62 -11.16
C GLU A 76 28.58 -4.52 -11.62
N VAL A 77 27.76 -5.39 -11.06
CA VAL A 77 26.33 -5.47 -11.35
C VAL A 77 25.54 -4.57 -10.39
N ARG A 78 24.65 -3.73 -10.94
CA ARG A 78 23.80 -2.81 -10.16
C ARG A 78 22.36 -3.30 -10.12
N LEU A 79 21.92 -3.77 -8.95
CA LEU A 79 20.58 -4.31 -8.74
C LEU A 79 19.66 -3.38 -7.94
N HIS A 80 18.37 -3.50 -8.21
CA HIS A 80 17.29 -2.82 -7.48
C HIS A 80 16.58 -3.82 -6.58
N GLY A 81 16.46 -3.50 -5.30
CA GLY A 81 15.74 -4.35 -4.35
C GLY A 81 16.38 -4.38 -2.97
N ALA A 82 16.00 -5.39 -2.21
CA ALA A 82 16.55 -5.69 -0.90
C ALA A 82 18.02 -6.14 -1.03
N ARG A 83 18.76 -6.09 0.09
CA ARG A 83 20.07 -6.74 0.18
C ARG A 83 19.94 -8.26 0.08
N LEU A 84 18.85 -8.79 0.64
CA LEU A 84 18.55 -10.22 0.63
C LEU A 84 18.35 -10.68 -0.81
N GLY A 85 19.11 -11.70 -1.24
CA GLY A 85 19.02 -12.25 -2.59
C GLY A 85 19.89 -11.55 -3.65
N ALA A 86 20.34 -10.31 -3.42
CA ALA A 86 21.04 -9.52 -4.43
C ALA A 86 22.29 -10.21 -5.03
N VAL A 87 23.17 -10.78 -4.20
CA VAL A 87 24.38 -11.48 -4.68
C VAL A 87 23.99 -12.68 -5.55
N ARG A 88 23.09 -13.55 -5.06
CA ARG A 88 22.65 -14.74 -5.80
C ARG A 88 21.99 -14.37 -7.13
N THR A 89 21.24 -13.28 -7.17
CA THR A 89 20.61 -12.78 -8.39
C THR A 89 21.61 -12.22 -9.38
N ALA A 90 22.63 -11.49 -8.92
CA ALA A 90 23.70 -11.02 -9.78
C ALA A 90 24.46 -12.21 -10.41
N VAL A 91 24.79 -13.22 -9.59
CA VAL A 91 25.38 -14.49 -10.05
C VAL A 91 24.53 -15.15 -11.11
N ALA A 92 23.25 -15.41 -10.81
CA ALA A 92 22.34 -16.06 -11.75
C ALA A 92 22.14 -15.26 -13.05
N GLU A 93 22.16 -13.92 -13.01
CA GLU A 93 22.06 -13.10 -14.22
C GLU A 93 23.32 -13.18 -15.09
N VAL A 94 24.51 -13.17 -14.48
CA VAL A 94 25.79 -13.34 -15.19
C VAL A 94 25.90 -14.76 -15.77
N GLU A 95 25.66 -15.80 -14.96
CA GLU A 95 25.71 -17.19 -15.41
C GLU A 95 24.70 -17.47 -16.53
N ARG A 96 23.50 -16.88 -16.45
CA ARG A 96 22.51 -16.99 -17.52
C ARG A 96 22.99 -16.31 -18.81
N LEU A 97 23.63 -15.15 -18.73
CA LEU A 97 24.16 -14.46 -19.93
C LEU A 97 25.32 -15.25 -20.54
N VAL A 98 26.24 -15.72 -19.71
CA VAL A 98 27.35 -16.58 -20.12
C VAL A 98 26.84 -17.85 -20.78
N GLY A 99 25.85 -18.53 -20.18
CA GLY A 99 25.23 -19.72 -20.75
C GLY A 99 24.45 -19.46 -22.04
N GLN A 100 23.77 -18.30 -22.16
CA GLN A 100 23.07 -17.91 -23.40
C GLN A 100 24.03 -17.57 -24.54
N ALA A 101 25.22 -17.09 -24.20
CA ALA A 101 26.27 -16.72 -25.14
C ALA A 101 27.28 -17.87 -25.38
N GLU A 102 27.08 -19.04 -24.75
CA GLU A 102 27.97 -20.21 -24.80
C GLU A 102 29.45 -19.89 -24.49
N LEU A 103 29.69 -18.90 -23.62
CA LEU A 103 31.04 -18.46 -23.26
C LEU A 103 31.72 -19.39 -22.26
N GLY A 104 33.04 -19.58 -22.39
CA GLY A 104 33.87 -20.32 -21.43
C GLY A 104 34.08 -19.62 -20.08
N ALA A 105 33.10 -18.85 -19.60
CA ALA A 105 33.21 -18.03 -18.40
C ALA A 105 32.45 -18.65 -17.21
N TRP A 106 32.81 -18.29 -15.99
CA TRP A 106 32.02 -18.59 -14.79
C TRP A 106 32.33 -17.60 -13.67
N VAL A 107 31.42 -17.49 -12.71
CA VAL A 107 31.57 -16.58 -11.57
C VAL A 107 32.35 -17.26 -10.46
N ARG A 108 33.52 -16.72 -10.12
CA ARG A 108 34.41 -17.25 -9.10
C ARG A 108 34.13 -16.74 -7.70
N ASP A 109 33.93 -15.43 -7.58
CA ASP A 109 33.61 -14.78 -6.32
C ASP A 109 32.60 -13.66 -6.57
N ALA A 110 31.73 -13.41 -5.58
CA ALA A 110 30.72 -12.38 -5.67
C ALA A 110 30.44 -11.79 -4.29
N ALA A 111 30.64 -10.48 -4.16
CA ALA A 111 30.44 -9.76 -2.92
C ALA A 111 29.58 -8.52 -3.14
N LEU A 112 28.72 -8.22 -2.16
CA LEU A 112 28.01 -6.95 -2.14
C LEU A 112 29.00 -5.84 -1.78
N VAL A 113 29.13 -4.83 -2.63
CA VAL A 113 29.98 -3.67 -2.35
C VAL A 113 29.31 -2.80 -1.29
N GLU A 114 29.78 -2.91 -0.06
CA GLU A 114 29.41 -2.02 1.02
C GLU A 114 30.41 -0.85 1.03
N HIS A 115 29.94 0.35 0.69
CA HIS A 115 30.76 1.54 0.87
C HIS A 115 30.68 1.89 2.34
N GLU A 116 31.81 1.86 3.03
CA GLU A 116 31.96 2.51 4.32
C GLU A 116 31.68 4.00 4.11
N ARG A 117 30.50 4.43 4.55
CA ARG A 117 30.19 5.87 4.56
C ARG A 117 30.93 6.43 5.76
N PRO A 118 31.87 7.37 5.56
CA PRO A 118 32.54 7.99 6.70
C PRO A 118 31.48 8.60 7.61
N ALA A 119 31.64 8.42 8.92
CA ALA A 119 30.72 8.97 9.90
C ALA A 119 30.63 10.49 9.72
N ARG A 120 29.41 11.02 9.63
CA ARG A 120 29.15 12.44 9.41
C ARG A 120 28.11 12.95 10.38
N THR A 121 28.33 14.15 10.91
CA THR A 121 27.37 14.86 11.76
C THR A 121 26.83 16.05 10.99
N THR A 122 25.50 16.15 10.91
CA THR A 122 24.84 17.28 10.26
C THR A 122 24.37 18.27 11.32
N TYR A 123 24.88 19.48 11.25
CA TYR A 123 24.52 20.59 12.11
C TYR A 123 23.60 21.54 11.35
N HIS A 124 22.49 21.90 11.99
CA HIS A 124 21.59 22.95 11.52
C HIS A 124 21.90 24.24 12.27
N VAL A 125 21.99 25.33 11.49
CA VAL A 125 22.12 26.67 12.03
C VAL A 125 20.75 27.13 12.51
N HIS A 126 20.66 27.53 13.78
CA HIS A 126 19.45 28.11 14.34
C HIS A 126 19.76 29.45 15.01
N ARG A 127 18.75 30.32 15.07
CA ARG A 127 18.86 31.62 15.73
C ARG A 127 18.82 31.45 17.24
N THR A 128 19.75 32.08 17.96
CA THR A 128 19.70 32.15 19.42
C THR A 128 18.64 33.18 19.81
N ALA A 129 17.57 32.73 20.48
CA ALA A 129 16.62 33.66 21.07
C ALA A 129 17.28 34.33 22.29
N GLY A 130 17.32 35.66 22.34
CA GLY A 130 17.99 36.44 23.40
C GLY A 130 17.45 36.27 24.83
N GLY A 131 16.52 35.34 25.06
CA GLY A 131 16.03 34.94 26.38
C GLY A 131 16.12 33.44 26.57
N GLY A 132 17.01 32.98 27.46
CA GLY A 132 17.30 31.55 27.73
C GLY A 132 16.19 30.77 28.46
N GLY A 133 14.92 31.17 28.31
CA GLY A 133 13.78 30.54 28.96
C GLY A 133 13.48 29.12 28.45
N ARG A 134 12.67 28.38 29.22
CA ARG A 134 12.13 27.07 28.82
C ARG A 134 11.43 27.06 27.43
N PRO A 135 10.65 28.08 27.02
CA PRO A 135 10.00 28.05 25.70
C PRO A 135 11.00 28.15 24.55
N SER A 136 12.06 28.96 24.64
CA SER A 136 13.04 29.08 23.55
C SER A 136 13.81 27.77 23.30
N ARG A 137 14.14 27.03 24.37
CA ARG A 137 14.74 25.69 24.24
C ARG A 137 13.82 24.70 23.52
N MET A 138 12.52 24.73 23.82
CA MET A 138 11.53 23.86 23.17
C MET A 138 11.38 24.21 21.68
N TRP A 139 11.38 25.50 21.33
CA TRP A 139 11.26 25.96 19.95
C TRP A 139 12.52 25.65 19.12
N THR A 140 13.71 25.82 19.71
CA THR A 140 14.98 25.36 19.14
C THR A 140 14.99 23.84 18.94
N TRP A 141 14.42 23.07 19.87
CA TRP A 141 14.34 21.62 19.74
C TRP A 141 13.40 21.18 18.61
N LEU A 142 12.23 21.80 18.49
CA LEU A 142 11.27 21.57 17.40
C LEU A 142 11.77 22.07 16.03
N GLY A 143 12.80 22.93 16.00
CA GLY A 143 13.41 23.42 14.76
C GLY A 143 12.72 24.65 14.14
N PHE A 144 11.82 25.30 14.87
CA PHE A 144 11.14 26.51 14.39
C PHE A 144 12.09 27.72 14.28
N LEU A 145 13.27 27.66 14.89
CA LEU A 145 14.30 28.71 14.83
C LEU A 145 15.43 28.37 13.84
N ASP A 146 15.27 27.33 13.02
CA ASP A 146 16.28 26.96 12.01
C ASP A 146 16.29 27.95 10.85
N GLU A 147 17.49 28.40 10.48
CA GLU A 147 17.68 29.25 9.31
C GLU A 147 17.84 28.42 8.02
N GLN A 148 17.26 27.21 7.97
CA GLN A 148 17.30 26.27 6.85
C GLN A 148 18.70 26.06 6.24
N ARG A 149 19.75 26.27 7.03
CA ARG A 149 21.15 26.08 6.65
C ARG A 149 21.69 24.90 7.44
N ALA A 150 22.23 23.91 6.73
CA ALA A 150 22.82 22.73 7.32
C ALA A 150 24.24 22.52 6.80
N VAL A 151 25.15 22.10 7.68
CA VAL A 151 26.52 21.75 7.33
C VAL A 151 26.81 20.36 7.86
N THR A 152 27.42 19.54 7.01
CA THR A 152 27.71 18.14 7.30
C THR A 152 29.22 17.93 7.32
N VAL A 153 29.75 17.67 8.50
CA VAL A 153 31.19 17.46 8.73
C VAL A 153 31.48 16.01 9.15
N PRO A 154 32.73 15.52 9.01
CA PRO A 154 33.13 14.26 9.62
C PRO A 154 32.84 14.24 11.12
N ALA A 155 32.30 13.13 11.62
CA ALA A 155 31.96 12.98 13.03
C ALA A 155 33.23 12.82 13.88
N GLY A 156 33.32 13.51 15.02
CA GLY A 156 34.49 13.46 15.91
C GLY A 156 34.42 14.46 17.07
N PRO A 157 35.36 14.41 18.04
CA PRO A 157 35.37 15.28 19.22
C PRO A 157 35.49 16.78 18.89
N GLY A 158 36.01 17.15 17.71
CA GLY A 158 36.07 18.53 17.19
C GLY A 158 35.07 18.84 16.06
N SER A 159 34.07 17.99 15.85
CA SER A 159 33.12 18.15 14.72
C SER A 159 32.29 19.43 14.82
N ARG A 160 31.93 19.86 16.04
CA ARG A 160 31.20 21.12 16.22
C ARG A 160 32.02 22.33 15.81
N ASP A 161 33.29 22.37 16.20
CA ASP A 161 34.20 23.47 15.92
C ASP A 161 34.54 23.52 14.43
N ALA A 162 34.72 22.34 13.80
CA ALA A 162 34.88 22.22 12.35
C ALA A 162 33.65 22.72 11.58
N ALA A 163 32.45 22.38 12.05
CA ALA A 163 31.20 22.86 11.45
C ALA A 163 31.05 24.38 11.63
N GLU A 164 31.40 24.92 12.78
CA GLU A 164 31.37 26.37 13.04
C GLU A 164 32.39 27.12 12.18
N ALA A 165 33.60 26.58 12.03
CA ALA A 165 34.62 27.12 11.13
C ALA A 165 34.14 27.12 9.67
N GLU A 166 33.54 26.04 9.18
CA GLU A 166 33.04 25.95 7.80
C GLU A 166 31.84 26.88 7.54
N VAL A 167 30.94 26.97 8.52
CA VAL A 167 29.75 27.84 8.46
C VAL A 167 30.15 29.33 8.50
N THR A 168 31.19 29.67 9.26
CA THR A 168 31.74 31.03 9.37
C THR A 168 32.57 31.40 8.15
N ALA A 169 33.37 30.48 7.63
CA ALA A 169 34.29 30.74 6.52
C ALA A 169 33.60 30.89 5.15
N ARG A 170 32.40 30.31 4.97
CA ARG A 170 31.71 30.29 3.68
C ARG A 170 30.25 30.70 3.81
N PRO A 171 29.86 31.92 3.39
CA PRO A 171 28.44 32.25 3.26
C PRO A 171 27.83 31.43 2.12
N LEU A 172 26.85 30.59 2.41
CA LEU A 172 26.15 29.77 1.42
C LEU A 172 24.68 30.19 1.39
N GLY A 173 24.17 30.51 0.19
CA GLY A 173 22.78 30.95 0.02
C GLY A 173 22.47 32.34 0.59
N GLY A 174 23.47 33.23 0.69
CA GLY A 174 23.31 34.62 1.13
C GLY A 174 22.99 34.80 2.62
N ARG A 175 23.22 33.77 3.45
CA ARG A 175 23.01 33.81 4.91
C ARG A 175 24.33 33.74 5.66
N ASP A 176 24.70 34.86 6.27
CA ASP A 176 25.90 34.96 7.09
C ASP A 176 25.69 34.30 8.45
N PHE A 177 26.72 33.61 8.92
CA PHE A 177 26.73 33.11 10.28
C PHE A 177 27.38 34.14 11.19
N VAL A 178 26.57 34.71 12.08
CA VAL A 178 27.03 35.65 13.10
C VAL A 178 27.16 34.93 14.44
N PRO A 179 28.38 34.73 14.97
CA PRO A 179 28.59 34.16 16.30
C PRO A 179 27.81 34.95 17.36
N GLY A 180 27.16 34.24 18.29
CA GLY A 180 26.33 34.84 19.34
C GLY A 180 24.86 35.11 18.96
N ARG A 181 24.56 35.35 17.68
CA ARG A 181 23.18 35.40 17.14
C ARG A 181 22.71 34.06 16.55
N HIS A 182 23.66 33.22 16.19
CA HIS A 182 23.42 31.90 15.64
C HIS A 182 24.18 30.86 16.44
N ALA A 183 23.59 29.67 16.54
CA ALA A 183 24.21 28.51 17.14
C ALA A 183 23.95 27.27 16.29
N LEU A 184 24.82 26.28 16.45
CA LEU A 184 24.66 24.99 15.79
C LEU A 184 23.89 24.04 16.69
N ARG A 185 22.91 23.35 16.11
CA ARG A 185 22.20 22.22 16.74
C ARG A 185 22.27 21.00 15.85
N VAL A 186 22.22 19.82 16.46
CA VAL A 186 22.01 18.58 15.71
C VAL A 186 20.50 18.27 15.73
N PRO A 187 19.83 18.17 14.58
CA PRO A 187 18.40 17.82 14.51
C PRO A 187 18.06 16.57 15.33
N GLY A 188 16.86 16.55 15.91
CA GLY A 188 16.34 15.39 16.64
C GLY A 188 16.46 14.08 15.85
N HIS A 189 16.26 14.11 14.54
CA HIS A 189 16.33 12.95 13.65
C HIS A 189 17.73 12.56 13.14
N SER A 190 18.77 13.37 13.35
CA SER A 190 20.14 13.07 12.91
C SER A 190 21.02 12.72 14.11
N ASP A 191 21.65 11.55 14.14
CA ASP A 191 22.55 11.20 15.24
C ASP A 191 23.76 12.15 15.28
N ALA A 192 24.02 12.76 16.45
CA ALA A 192 25.22 13.58 16.68
C ALA A 192 26.50 12.72 16.65
N ASN A 193 26.33 11.45 16.99
CA ASN A 193 27.30 10.37 16.88
C ASN A 193 26.60 9.20 16.18
N PRO A 194 26.54 9.17 14.83
CA PRO A 194 26.04 7.99 14.16
C PRO A 194 26.87 6.78 14.62
N PRO A 195 26.26 5.60 14.81
CA PRO A 195 26.98 4.43 15.28
C PRO A 195 28.21 4.20 14.38
N ARG A 196 29.39 4.33 15.00
CA ARG A 196 30.70 3.98 14.42
C ARG A 196 30.59 2.57 13.88
N ASP A 197 31.09 2.34 12.66
CA ASP A 197 31.31 1.05 12.00
C ASP A 197 30.53 -0.08 12.67
N GLU A 198 29.21 -0.05 12.46
CA GLU A 198 28.28 -0.87 13.21
C GLU A 198 28.54 -2.32 12.82
N THR A 199 29.35 -3.03 13.62
CA THR A 199 29.67 -4.44 13.37
C THR A 199 28.36 -5.22 13.13
N PRO A 200 28.37 -6.30 12.33
CA PRO A 200 27.16 -7.08 12.05
C PRO A 200 26.39 -7.49 13.31
N ARG A 201 27.12 -7.72 14.42
CA ARG A 201 26.57 -8.03 15.73
C ARG A 201 25.87 -6.82 16.36
N ALA A 202 26.50 -5.65 16.40
CA ALA A 202 25.90 -4.42 16.93
C ALA A 202 24.62 -4.03 16.17
N ARG A 203 24.63 -4.17 14.84
CA ARG A 203 23.45 -3.95 13.99
C ARG A 203 22.30 -4.90 14.33
N ARG A 204 22.57 -6.21 14.50
CA ARG A 204 21.56 -7.20 14.92
C ARG A 204 20.98 -6.85 16.29
N THR A 205 21.84 -6.50 17.25
CA THR A 205 21.39 -6.11 18.60
C THR A 205 20.53 -4.85 18.55
N ARG A 206 20.90 -3.84 17.77
CA ARG A 206 20.09 -2.64 17.56
C ARG A 206 18.74 -2.97 16.92
N LEU A 207 18.74 -3.83 15.89
CA LEU A 207 17.50 -4.27 15.25
C LEU A 207 16.59 -5.00 16.24
N ALA A 208 17.16 -5.89 17.06
CA ALA A 208 16.44 -6.60 18.12
C ALA A 208 15.84 -5.64 19.16
N TRP A 209 16.58 -4.61 19.57
CA TRP A 209 16.06 -3.56 20.44
C TRP A 209 14.96 -2.72 19.77
N MET A 210 15.08 -2.42 18.47
CA MET A 210 14.05 -1.70 17.72
C MET A 210 12.78 -2.54 17.57
N THR A 211 12.91 -3.83 17.25
CA THR A 211 11.77 -4.75 17.20
C THR A 211 11.13 -4.95 18.56
N ALA A 212 11.92 -5.05 19.63
CA ALA A 212 11.42 -5.12 21.00
C ALA A 212 10.71 -3.83 21.42
N GLY A 213 11.22 -2.66 21.02
CA GLY A 213 10.57 -1.37 21.25
C GLY A 213 9.25 -1.25 20.51
N ALA A 214 9.21 -1.61 19.22
CA ALA A 214 7.98 -1.62 18.43
C ALA A 214 6.95 -2.61 18.98
N ALA A 215 7.37 -3.82 19.35
CA ALA A 215 6.51 -4.80 20.02
C ALA A 215 5.99 -4.26 21.38
N GLY A 216 6.85 -3.56 22.13
CA GLY A 216 6.49 -2.89 23.38
C GLY A 216 5.45 -1.78 23.20
N ILE A 217 5.52 -0.99 22.11
CA ILE A 217 4.50 0.00 21.75
C ILE A 217 3.16 -0.68 21.51
N VAL A 218 3.13 -1.72 20.66
CA VAL A 218 1.91 -2.47 20.35
C VAL A 218 1.34 -3.09 21.62
N LEU A 219 2.18 -3.73 22.43
CA LEU A 219 1.80 -4.35 23.68
C LEU A 219 1.22 -3.33 24.67
N ALA A 220 1.83 -2.15 24.82
CA ALA A 220 1.33 -1.10 25.71
C ALA A 220 -0.06 -0.61 25.30
N VAL A 221 -0.29 -0.38 23.99
CA VAL A 221 -1.61 0.02 23.47
C VAL A 221 -2.65 -1.08 23.71
N VAL A 222 -2.31 -2.34 23.42
CA VAL A 222 -3.19 -3.50 23.65
C VAL A 222 -3.52 -3.69 25.14
N CYS A 223 -2.51 -3.61 26.00
CA CYS A 223 -2.69 -3.71 27.44
C CYS A 223 -3.56 -2.57 28.00
N GLY A 224 -3.39 -1.34 27.51
CA GLY A 224 -4.24 -0.21 27.84
C GLY A 224 -5.72 -0.45 27.50
N MET A 225 -5.99 -1.01 26.33
CA MET A 225 -7.35 -1.36 25.90
C MET A 225 -7.99 -2.44 26.78
N TYR A 226 -7.24 -3.48 27.14
CA TYR A 226 -7.72 -4.56 28.01
C TYR A 226 -7.90 -4.10 29.47
N ALA A 227 -7.05 -3.20 29.97
CA ALA A 227 -7.12 -2.71 31.34
C ALA A 227 -8.44 -1.97 31.66
N VAL A 228 -9.07 -1.35 30.65
CA VAL A 228 -10.38 -0.69 30.80
C VAL A 228 -11.53 -1.67 30.95
N ARG A 229 -11.40 -2.88 30.37
CA ARG A 229 -12.44 -3.92 30.41
C ARG A 229 -12.24 -4.95 31.51
N ALA A 230 -11.01 -5.11 32.00
CA ALA A 230 -10.72 -6.05 33.07
C ALA A 230 -11.31 -5.56 34.40
N GLU A 231 -11.83 -6.49 35.21
CA GLU A 231 -12.40 -6.19 36.53
C GLU A 231 -11.48 -6.66 37.66
N GLY A 232 -11.47 -5.91 38.77
CA GLY A 232 -10.70 -6.26 39.97
C GLY A 232 -9.21 -6.51 39.72
N ALA A 233 -8.70 -7.64 40.22
CA ALA A 233 -7.29 -8.01 40.13
C ALA A 233 -6.81 -8.30 38.69
N TRP A 234 -7.72 -8.54 37.74
CA TRP A 234 -7.38 -8.77 36.33
C TRP A 234 -6.87 -7.53 35.60
N LYS A 235 -6.90 -6.35 36.25
CA LYS A 235 -6.23 -5.14 35.76
C LYS A 235 -4.71 -5.17 35.94
N LEU A 236 -4.19 -6.00 36.84
CA LEU A 236 -2.76 -6.06 37.17
C LEU A 236 -1.90 -6.64 36.02
N PRO A 237 -2.28 -7.75 35.36
CA PRO A 237 -1.46 -8.31 34.28
C PRO A 237 -1.25 -7.35 33.08
N PRO A 238 -2.28 -6.66 32.54
CA PRO A 238 -2.08 -5.66 31.49
C PRO A 238 -1.17 -4.51 31.93
N LEU A 239 -1.31 -4.06 33.18
CA LEU A 239 -0.52 -2.94 33.69
C LEU A 239 0.96 -3.33 33.82
N VAL A 240 1.27 -4.53 34.29
CA VAL A 240 2.64 -5.06 34.35
C VAL A 240 3.22 -5.32 32.96
N LEU A 241 2.44 -5.93 32.05
CA LEU A 241 2.87 -6.21 30.67
C LEU A 241 3.16 -4.95 29.87
N SER A 242 2.45 -3.85 30.13
CA SER A 242 2.70 -2.56 29.47
C SER A 242 4.11 -2.03 29.73
N ALA A 243 4.71 -2.36 30.89
CA ALA A 243 6.06 -1.93 31.27
C ALA A 243 7.16 -2.78 30.63
N ALA A 244 6.86 -3.94 30.05
CA ALA A 244 7.86 -4.82 29.41
C ALA A 244 8.57 -4.13 28.22
N GLY A 245 7.89 -3.19 27.57
CA GLY A 245 8.42 -2.36 26.49
C GLY A 245 9.23 -1.14 26.92
N ALA A 246 9.28 -0.81 28.22
CA ALA A 246 9.84 0.46 28.71
C ALA A 246 11.34 0.58 28.42
N LEU A 247 12.14 -0.41 28.81
CA LEU A 247 13.59 -0.39 28.60
C LEU A 247 14.00 -0.32 27.11
N PRO A 248 13.42 -1.10 26.17
CA PRO A 248 13.74 -0.96 24.76
C PRO A 248 13.33 0.41 24.18
N LEU A 249 12.14 0.92 24.52
CA LEU A 249 11.71 2.27 24.12
C LEU A 249 12.64 3.36 24.64
N GLY A 250 12.97 3.30 25.92
CA GLY A 250 13.82 4.26 26.61
C GLY A 250 15.27 4.26 26.12
N ARG A 251 15.77 3.14 25.59
CA ARG A 251 17.07 3.08 24.91
C ARG A 251 17.05 3.62 23.49
N MET A 252 15.90 3.52 22.82
CA MET A 252 15.71 4.03 21.46
C MET A 252 15.47 5.54 21.43
N ALA A 253 14.95 6.11 22.52
CA ALA A 253 14.85 7.55 22.68
C ALA A 253 16.25 8.18 22.69
N LYS A 254 16.54 8.96 21.66
CA LYS A 254 17.84 9.60 21.43
C LYS A 254 18.30 10.44 22.62
N GLU A 255 17.38 11.11 23.31
CA GLU A 255 17.65 11.98 24.45
C GLU A 255 18.09 11.25 25.72
N THR A 256 17.77 9.97 25.81
CA THR A 256 18.09 9.12 26.97
C THR A 256 19.19 8.10 26.66
N ARG A 257 19.62 7.99 25.40
CA ARG A 257 20.67 7.07 24.95
C ARG A 257 21.99 7.25 25.71
N ASP A 258 22.38 8.50 25.97
CA ASP A 258 23.62 8.85 26.69
C ASP A 258 23.40 9.09 28.19
N ARG A 259 22.16 8.93 28.69
CA ARG A 259 21.82 9.05 30.11
C ARG A 259 21.93 7.70 30.81
N GLY A 260 22.00 7.72 32.16
CA GLY A 260 22.05 6.51 32.98
C GLY A 260 20.85 5.57 32.77
N ARG A 261 21.01 4.28 33.09
CA ARG A 261 19.97 3.24 32.88
C ARG A 261 18.62 3.58 33.51
N LEU A 262 18.63 4.27 34.65
CA LEU A 262 17.41 4.73 35.34
C LEU A 262 16.64 5.77 34.52
N ALA A 263 17.34 6.72 33.88
CA ALA A 263 16.70 7.72 33.03
C ALA A 263 16.12 7.11 31.75
N GLN A 264 16.79 6.11 31.17
CA GLN A 264 16.26 5.32 30.06
C GLN A 264 14.98 4.60 30.46
N TRP A 265 15.00 3.90 31.59
CA TRP A 265 13.83 3.17 32.08
C TRP A 265 12.66 4.11 32.39
N ALA A 266 12.90 5.24 33.08
CA ALA A 266 11.87 6.21 33.41
C ALA A 266 11.21 6.84 32.17
N ALA A 267 12.01 7.25 31.17
CA ALA A 267 11.48 7.75 29.90
C ALA A 267 10.69 6.68 29.14
N GLY A 268 11.19 5.44 29.18
CA GLY A 268 10.51 4.26 28.66
C GLY A 268 9.14 4.04 29.29
N VAL A 269 9.06 4.04 30.62
CA VAL A 269 7.83 3.87 31.39
C VAL A 269 6.85 5.00 31.05
N ALA A 270 7.30 6.26 31.06
CA ALA A 270 6.46 7.39 30.68
C ALA A 270 5.86 7.20 29.27
N GLY A 271 6.68 6.80 28.28
CA GLY A 271 6.23 6.52 26.92
C GLY A 271 5.22 5.38 26.84
N THR A 272 5.50 4.24 27.49
CA THR A 272 4.57 3.09 27.52
C THR A 272 3.27 3.43 28.24
N SER A 273 3.32 4.22 29.32
CA SER A 273 2.13 4.65 30.06
C SER A 273 1.26 5.61 29.24
N THR A 274 1.85 6.55 28.50
CA THR A 274 1.11 7.42 27.57
C THR A 274 0.43 6.61 26.47
N LEU A 275 1.14 5.61 25.91
CA LEU A 275 0.58 4.71 24.90
C LEU A 275 -0.52 3.80 25.45
N ALA A 276 -0.37 3.31 26.68
CA ALA A 276 -1.40 2.55 27.36
C ALA A 276 -2.63 3.42 27.70
N ALA A 277 -2.45 4.68 28.09
CA ALA A 277 -3.55 5.62 28.29
C ALA A 277 -4.28 5.91 26.97
N PHE A 278 -3.55 6.09 25.87
CA PHE A 278 -4.13 6.21 24.54
C PHE A 278 -4.92 4.96 24.14
N GLY A 279 -4.35 3.77 24.39
CA GLY A 279 -5.05 2.50 24.21
C GLY A 279 -6.32 2.41 25.05
N ALA A 280 -6.27 2.81 26.32
CA ALA A 280 -7.43 2.84 27.20
C ALA A 280 -8.55 3.74 26.67
N LEU A 281 -8.22 4.93 26.13
CA LEU A 281 -9.19 5.82 25.50
C LEU A 281 -9.82 5.18 24.26
N ALA A 282 -9.02 4.62 23.36
CA ALA A 282 -9.50 3.93 22.17
C ALA A 282 -10.33 2.68 22.49
N GLY A 283 -10.00 2.00 23.58
CA GLY A 283 -10.65 0.75 24.00
C GLY A 283 -12.03 0.93 24.64
N ARG A 284 -12.43 2.15 25.05
CA ARG A 284 -13.75 2.39 25.67
C ARG A 284 -14.90 2.15 24.69
N ASP A 285 -14.79 2.70 23.49
CA ASP A 285 -15.90 2.71 22.52
C ASP A 285 -15.78 1.62 21.45
N VAL A 286 -14.59 1.02 21.32
CA VAL A 286 -14.31 0.04 20.27
C VAL A 286 -14.06 -1.34 20.87
N SER A 287 -14.71 -2.37 20.31
CA SER A 287 -14.46 -3.76 20.71
C SER A 287 -13.05 -4.20 20.27
N PRO A 288 -12.37 -5.07 21.03
CA PRO A 288 -11.03 -5.56 20.67
C PRO A 288 -11.00 -6.20 19.28
N ALA A 289 -12.05 -6.92 18.91
CA ALA A 289 -12.20 -7.53 17.60
C ALA A 289 -12.20 -6.49 16.45
N ARG A 290 -12.90 -5.35 16.62
CA ARG A 290 -12.91 -4.28 15.60
C ARG A 290 -11.56 -3.58 15.48
N LEU A 291 -10.83 -3.42 16.59
CA LEU A 291 -9.48 -2.83 16.57
C LEU A 291 -8.47 -3.76 15.90
N TRP A 292 -8.50 -5.06 16.21
CA TRP A 292 -7.69 -6.07 15.52
C TRP A 292 -8.02 -6.12 14.04
N ALA A 293 -9.30 -6.13 13.67
CA ALA A 293 -9.73 -6.05 12.28
C ALA A 293 -9.21 -4.77 11.60
N GLY A 294 -9.27 -3.61 12.28
CA GLY A 294 -8.75 -2.34 11.78
C GLY A 294 -7.22 -2.33 11.61
N MET A 295 -6.46 -2.88 12.55
CA MET A 295 -5.01 -3.02 12.45
C MET A 295 -4.61 -3.99 11.34
N LEU A 296 -5.30 -5.12 11.21
CA LEU A 296 -5.08 -6.07 10.13
C LEU A 296 -5.43 -5.45 8.78
N LEU A 297 -6.52 -4.70 8.69
CA LEU A 297 -6.90 -3.96 7.49
C LEU A 297 -5.85 -2.91 7.13
N LEU A 298 -5.38 -2.11 8.10
CA LEU A 298 -4.33 -1.11 7.88
C LEU A 298 -3.01 -1.78 7.45
N GLY A 299 -2.64 -2.89 8.10
CA GLY A 299 -1.48 -3.69 7.73
C GLY A 299 -1.60 -4.27 6.33
N ALA A 300 -2.78 -4.77 5.95
CA ALA A 300 -3.08 -5.27 4.61
C ALA A 300 -2.98 -4.14 3.58
N VAL A 301 -3.57 -2.97 3.85
CA VAL A 301 -3.48 -1.78 2.97
C VAL A 301 -2.03 -1.33 2.83
N ALA A 302 -1.25 -1.28 3.91
CA ALA A 302 0.17 -0.93 3.86
C ALA A 302 0.99 -1.96 3.08
N PHE A 303 0.73 -3.25 3.29
CA PHE A 303 1.39 -4.35 2.57
C PHE A 303 1.08 -4.32 1.07
N VAL A 304 -0.22 -4.20 0.71
CA VAL A 304 -0.69 -4.14 -0.67
C VAL A 304 -0.19 -2.88 -1.35
N GLY A 305 -0.37 -1.71 -0.73
CA GLY A 305 0.09 -0.44 -1.28
C GLY A 305 1.60 -0.41 -1.52
N THR A 306 2.39 -0.86 -0.54
CA THR A 306 3.86 -0.96 -0.70
C THR A 306 4.23 -1.96 -1.78
N GLY A 307 3.60 -3.14 -1.80
CA GLY A 307 3.85 -4.16 -2.81
C GLY A 307 3.50 -3.69 -4.23
N VAL A 308 2.35 -3.06 -4.43
CA VAL A 308 1.94 -2.49 -5.73
C VAL A 308 2.93 -1.43 -6.19
N VAL A 309 3.34 -0.52 -5.29
CA VAL A 309 4.38 0.47 -5.61
C VAL A 309 5.69 -0.21 -6.02
N LEU A 310 6.10 -1.27 -5.33
CA LEU A 310 7.30 -2.04 -5.68
C LEU A 310 7.15 -2.79 -7.02
N ALA A 311 5.95 -3.27 -7.34
CA ALA A 311 5.64 -3.98 -8.59
C ALA A 311 5.61 -3.04 -9.80
N VAL A 312 4.94 -1.90 -9.66
CA VAL A 312 4.67 -0.94 -10.74
C VAL A 312 5.87 -0.04 -11.00
N ARG A 313 6.73 0.20 -10.00
CA ARG A 313 7.94 1.02 -10.19
C ARG A 313 8.79 0.53 -11.36
N ARG A 314 8.99 1.42 -12.34
CA ARG A 314 9.82 1.22 -13.54
C ARG A 314 9.34 0.10 -14.47
N THR A 315 8.05 -0.23 -14.44
CA THR A 315 7.43 -1.08 -15.47
C THR A 315 6.91 -0.24 -16.64
N LEU A 316 6.54 -0.92 -17.71
CA LEU A 316 5.84 -0.31 -18.85
C LEU A 316 4.63 0.50 -18.38
N PHE A 317 3.91 0.05 -17.35
CA PHE A 317 2.77 0.77 -16.79
C PHE A 317 3.15 2.18 -16.33
N THR A 318 4.27 2.37 -15.62
CA THR A 318 4.71 3.73 -15.23
C THR A 318 5.18 4.59 -16.40
N ARG A 319 5.75 3.99 -17.44
CA ARG A 319 6.18 4.72 -18.65
C ARG A 319 5.01 5.18 -19.49
N HIS A 320 3.89 4.49 -19.37
CA HIS A 320 2.73 4.59 -20.26
C HIS A 320 1.46 4.98 -19.49
N ALA A 321 1.58 5.33 -18.21
CA ALA A 321 0.46 5.64 -17.33
C ALA A 321 -0.40 6.79 -17.88
N THR A 322 0.25 7.79 -18.48
CA THR A 322 -0.40 8.97 -19.06
C THR A 322 -1.44 8.60 -20.13
N TRP A 323 -1.27 7.48 -20.84
CA TRP A 323 -2.26 7.01 -21.82
C TRP A 323 -3.09 5.82 -21.33
N LEU A 324 -2.52 4.92 -20.52
CA LEU A 324 -3.24 3.73 -20.04
C LEU A 324 -4.37 4.09 -19.07
N VAL A 325 -4.14 5.06 -18.19
CA VAL A 325 -5.14 5.51 -17.21
C VAL A 325 -6.37 6.07 -17.91
N PRO A 326 -6.28 7.11 -18.78
CA PRO A 326 -7.47 7.64 -19.44
C PRO A 326 -8.16 6.61 -20.35
N LEU A 327 -7.41 5.71 -21.00
CA LEU A 327 -7.99 4.65 -21.82
C LEU A 327 -8.76 3.61 -21.00
N SER A 328 -8.35 3.37 -19.74
CA SER A 328 -9.04 2.46 -18.83
C SER A 328 -10.35 3.01 -18.27
N VAL A 329 -10.48 4.33 -18.14
CA VAL A 329 -11.67 4.99 -17.55
C VAL A 329 -12.97 4.59 -18.25
N PRO A 330 -13.13 4.72 -19.58
CA PRO A 330 -14.39 4.38 -20.24
C PRO A 330 -14.71 2.88 -20.14
N VAL A 331 -13.70 2.02 -20.21
CA VAL A 331 -13.89 0.56 -20.09
C VAL A 331 -14.38 0.19 -18.69
N VAL A 332 -13.71 0.69 -17.65
CA VAL A 332 -14.09 0.45 -16.25
C VAL A 332 -15.46 1.07 -15.97
N TRP A 333 -15.72 2.28 -16.45
CA TRP A 333 -17.01 2.96 -16.26
C TRP A 333 -18.17 2.15 -16.85
N SER A 334 -18.06 1.72 -18.10
CA SER A 334 -19.08 0.88 -18.74
C SER A 334 -19.23 -0.48 -18.04
N MET A 335 -18.13 -1.10 -17.60
CA MET A 335 -18.16 -2.38 -16.91
C MET A 335 -18.86 -2.29 -15.54
N VAL A 336 -18.58 -1.22 -14.77
CA VAL A 336 -19.24 -0.98 -13.47
C VAL A 336 -20.73 -0.75 -13.67
N ARG A 337 -21.13 0.02 -14.69
CA ARG A 337 -22.55 0.25 -15.00
C ARG A 337 -23.26 -1.06 -15.38
N TRP A 338 -22.63 -1.86 -16.24
CA TRP A 338 -23.19 -3.15 -16.67
C TRP A 338 -23.37 -4.10 -15.48
N LEU A 339 -22.37 -4.22 -14.62
CA LEU A 339 -22.45 -5.05 -13.41
C LEU A 339 -23.52 -4.55 -12.43
N GLY A 340 -23.69 -3.23 -12.34
CA GLY A 340 -24.73 -2.61 -11.53
C GLY A 340 -26.14 -2.93 -12.02
N GLY A 341 -26.32 -2.99 -13.35
CA GLY A 341 -27.54 -3.49 -13.97
C GLY A 341 -27.84 -4.93 -13.56
N GLN A 342 -26.86 -5.83 -13.70
CA GLN A 342 -27.01 -7.24 -13.29
C GLN A 342 -27.41 -7.40 -11.81
N MET A 343 -26.89 -6.54 -10.92
CA MET A 343 -27.29 -6.52 -9.50
C MET A 343 -28.75 -6.10 -9.29
N HIS A 344 -29.24 -5.11 -10.06
CA HIS A 344 -30.64 -4.72 -10.02
C HIS A 344 -31.54 -5.81 -10.61
N ASP A 345 -31.09 -6.48 -11.67
CA ASP A 345 -31.78 -7.60 -12.29
C ASP A 345 -31.96 -8.74 -11.27
N GLU A 346 -30.88 -9.20 -10.64
CA GLU A 346 -30.92 -10.25 -9.60
C GLU A 346 -31.72 -9.85 -8.34
N TYR A 347 -31.78 -8.55 -8.01
CA TYR A 347 -32.61 -8.05 -6.91
C TYR A 347 -34.11 -8.13 -7.26
N LEU A 348 -34.48 -7.71 -8.48
CA LEU A 348 -35.86 -7.69 -8.95
C LEU A 348 -36.36 -9.06 -9.40
N ASP A 349 -35.45 -9.97 -9.78
CA ASP A 349 -35.75 -11.37 -10.08
C ASP A 349 -36.40 -12.06 -8.88
N ARG A 350 -35.99 -11.73 -7.65
CA ARG A 350 -36.70 -12.22 -6.45
C ARG A 350 -38.16 -11.79 -6.42
N PHE A 351 -38.52 -10.65 -7.01
CA PHE A 351 -39.89 -10.17 -7.05
C PHE A 351 -40.62 -10.60 -8.33
N ASP A 352 -40.03 -11.43 -9.21
CA ASP A 352 -40.55 -11.74 -10.55
C ASP A 352 -40.83 -10.48 -11.41
N ILE A 353 -40.15 -9.36 -11.13
CA ILE A 353 -40.34 -8.09 -11.86
C ILE A 353 -39.20 -7.89 -12.87
N PRO A 354 -39.50 -7.69 -14.16
CA PRO A 354 -38.47 -7.39 -15.16
C PRO A 354 -37.81 -6.03 -14.87
N ALA A 355 -36.48 -5.99 -14.75
CA ALA A 355 -35.77 -4.76 -14.38
C ALA A 355 -35.91 -3.60 -15.38
N ALA A 356 -36.18 -3.89 -16.64
CA ALA A 356 -36.40 -2.87 -17.68
C ALA A 356 -37.67 -2.03 -17.45
N THR A 357 -38.59 -2.46 -16.59
CA THR A 357 -39.88 -1.77 -16.35
C THR A 357 -39.85 -0.88 -15.11
N VAL A 358 -38.73 -0.88 -14.37
CA VAL A 358 -38.55 -0.12 -13.14
C VAL A 358 -37.60 1.06 -13.40
N PRO A 359 -37.98 2.30 -13.00
CA PRO A 359 -37.11 3.46 -13.17
C PRO A 359 -35.92 3.42 -12.19
N ALA A 360 -34.82 2.80 -12.62
CA ALA A 360 -33.58 2.75 -11.84
C ALA A 360 -32.69 3.98 -12.14
N PRO A 361 -32.32 4.79 -11.13
CA PRO A 361 -31.40 5.91 -11.35
C PRO A 361 -30.00 5.40 -11.76
N ALA A 362 -29.38 6.04 -12.76
CA ALA A 362 -28.08 5.62 -13.29
C ALA A 362 -26.98 5.55 -12.22
N LEU A 363 -26.99 6.46 -11.24
CA LEU A 363 -26.05 6.47 -10.12
C LEU A 363 -26.21 5.23 -9.22
N GLY A 364 -27.43 4.72 -9.10
CA GLY A 364 -27.76 3.53 -8.31
C GLY A 364 -27.03 2.29 -8.76
N ALA A 365 -26.98 2.06 -10.08
CA ALA A 365 -26.24 0.95 -10.67
C ALA A 365 -24.74 1.00 -10.33
N TYR A 366 -24.12 2.18 -10.37
CA TYR A 366 -22.70 2.31 -9.99
C TYR A 366 -22.47 1.98 -8.51
N LEU A 367 -23.37 2.41 -7.63
CA LEU A 367 -23.24 2.15 -6.19
C LEU A 367 -23.46 0.67 -5.86
N ALA A 368 -24.43 0.01 -6.52
CA ALA A 368 -24.67 -1.43 -6.37
C ALA A 368 -23.43 -2.25 -6.74
N ALA A 369 -22.76 -1.89 -7.84
CA ALA A 369 -21.52 -2.54 -8.29
C ALA A 369 -20.26 -2.18 -7.46
N GLY A 370 -20.33 -1.17 -6.59
CA GLY A 370 -19.15 -0.66 -5.89
C GLY A 370 -18.47 -1.70 -4.99
N ARG A 371 -19.24 -2.47 -4.22
CA ARG A 371 -18.70 -3.50 -3.30
C ARG A 371 -18.00 -4.67 -4.01
N PRO A 372 -18.63 -5.37 -4.98
CA PRO A 372 -17.95 -6.49 -5.67
C PRO A 372 -16.74 -5.99 -6.46
N MET A 373 -16.81 -4.81 -7.08
CA MET A 373 -15.68 -4.22 -7.80
C MET A 373 -14.54 -3.87 -6.86
N ALA A 374 -14.82 -3.34 -5.67
CA ALA A 374 -13.79 -3.08 -4.67
C ALA A 374 -13.11 -4.38 -4.20
N LEU A 375 -13.87 -5.47 -4.02
CA LEU A 375 -13.32 -6.78 -3.67
C LEU A 375 -12.47 -7.36 -4.80
N ALA A 376 -12.95 -7.29 -6.04
CA ALA A 376 -12.22 -7.75 -7.23
C ALA A 376 -10.95 -6.93 -7.47
N LEU A 377 -11.01 -5.61 -7.32
CA LEU A 377 -9.84 -4.75 -7.40
C LEU A 377 -8.86 -5.06 -6.26
N GLY A 378 -9.35 -5.25 -5.04
CA GLY A 378 -8.55 -5.63 -3.88
C GLY A 378 -7.79 -6.94 -4.09
N SER A 379 -8.44 -7.96 -4.66
CA SER A 379 -7.82 -9.25 -4.94
C SER A 379 -6.71 -9.12 -6.00
N VAL A 380 -6.99 -8.43 -7.11
CA VAL A 380 -5.99 -8.14 -8.16
C VAL A 380 -4.78 -7.40 -7.57
N LEU A 381 -5.03 -6.34 -6.81
CA LEU A 381 -3.96 -5.55 -6.18
C LEU A 381 -3.16 -6.38 -5.17
N ALA A 382 -3.78 -7.31 -4.44
CA ALA A 382 -3.08 -8.19 -3.52
C ALA A 382 -2.09 -9.13 -4.26
N PHE A 383 -2.51 -9.72 -5.38
CA PHE A 383 -1.62 -10.54 -6.20
C PHE A 383 -0.47 -9.73 -6.82
N VAL A 384 -0.76 -8.53 -7.34
CA VAL A 384 0.26 -7.59 -7.82
C VAL A 384 1.24 -7.22 -6.71
N ALA A 385 0.74 -7.01 -5.48
CA ALA A 385 1.58 -6.70 -4.33
C ALA A 385 2.54 -7.84 -4.00
N VAL A 386 2.06 -9.09 -4.00
CA VAL A 386 2.90 -10.27 -3.78
C VAL A 386 4.03 -10.32 -4.82
N VAL A 387 3.73 -10.11 -6.11
CA VAL A 387 4.76 -10.04 -7.16
C VAL A 387 5.75 -8.91 -6.90
N GLY A 388 5.28 -7.74 -6.47
CA GLY A 388 6.15 -6.63 -6.08
C GLY A 388 7.12 -6.98 -4.95
N TRP A 389 6.65 -7.68 -3.92
CA TRP A 389 7.48 -8.17 -2.83
C TRP A 389 8.47 -9.25 -3.28
N LEU A 390 8.03 -10.21 -4.08
CA LEU A 390 8.90 -11.25 -4.65
C LEU A 390 10.00 -10.65 -5.53
N ARG A 391 9.66 -9.63 -6.32
CA ARG A 391 10.63 -8.87 -7.13
C ARG A 391 11.60 -8.10 -6.23
N HIS A 392 11.09 -7.48 -5.17
CA HIS A 392 11.92 -6.73 -4.22
C HIS A 392 12.96 -7.60 -3.51
N PHE A 393 12.60 -8.84 -3.16
CA PHE A 393 13.52 -9.81 -2.53
C PHE A 393 14.26 -10.71 -3.53
N HIS A 394 14.16 -10.40 -4.83
CA HIS A 394 14.79 -11.14 -5.90
C HIS A 394 14.45 -12.65 -5.95
N VAL A 395 13.30 -13.06 -5.41
CA VAL A 395 12.85 -14.46 -5.40
C VAL A 395 12.56 -14.94 -6.82
N LEU A 396 11.93 -14.07 -7.62
CA LEU A 396 11.65 -14.32 -9.04
C LEU A 396 12.92 -14.48 -9.87
N ALA A 397 14.04 -13.90 -9.46
CA ALA A 397 15.24 -13.91 -10.28
C ALA A 397 16.06 -15.21 -10.19
N ARG A 398 15.67 -16.16 -9.30
CA ARG A 398 16.40 -17.40 -9.05
C ARG A 398 16.50 -18.30 -10.28
N ASP A 399 15.41 -18.47 -11.03
CA ASP A 399 15.36 -19.35 -12.19
C ASP A 399 14.57 -18.67 -13.33
N GLY A 400 15.10 -18.69 -14.55
CA GLY A 400 14.45 -18.06 -15.72
C GLY A 400 13.03 -18.58 -15.97
N GLY A 401 12.82 -19.89 -15.80
CA GLY A 401 11.50 -20.52 -15.93
C GLY A 401 10.52 -20.16 -14.81
N PHE A 402 11.02 -19.95 -13.58
CA PHE A 402 10.17 -19.58 -12.44
C PHE A 402 9.55 -18.19 -12.61
N ARG A 403 10.20 -17.25 -13.32
CA ARG A 403 9.63 -15.93 -13.61
C ARG A 403 8.36 -16.01 -14.45
N LEU A 404 8.43 -16.75 -15.55
CA LEU A 404 7.29 -16.92 -16.46
C LEU A 404 6.17 -17.68 -15.75
N TYR A 405 6.51 -18.78 -15.07
CA TYR A 405 5.55 -19.56 -14.27
C TYR A 405 4.87 -18.70 -13.21
N ALA A 406 5.62 -17.94 -12.41
CA ALA A 406 5.06 -17.08 -11.37
C ALA A 406 4.22 -15.94 -11.95
N ALA A 407 4.60 -15.37 -13.10
CA ALA A 407 3.80 -14.36 -13.79
C ALA A 407 2.47 -14.95 -14.27
N VAL A 408 2.51 -16.08 -15.01
CA VAL A 408 1.31 -16.75 -15.52
C VAL A 408 0.40 -17.20 -14.38
N LEU A 409 0.94 -17.87 -13.36
CA LEU A 409 0.18 -18.33 -12.20
C LEU A 409 -0.46 -17.16 -11.46
N THR A 410 0.27 -16.06 -11.24
CA THR A 410 -0.30 -14.88 -10.57
C THR A 410 -1.40 -14.25 -11.41
N THR A 411 -1.23 -14.14 -12.73
CA THR A 411 -2.26 -13.62 -13.63
C THR A 411 -3.51 -14.50 -13.60
N LEU A 412 -3.35 -15.81 -13.72
CA LEU A 412 -4.47 -16.77 -13.68
C LEU A 412 -5.20 -16.72 -12.35
N LEU A 413 -4.48 -16.75 -11.22
CA LEU A 413 -5.09 -16.65 -9.89
C LEU A 413 -5.77 -15.30 -9.68
N SER A 414 -5.15 -14.21 -10.11
CA SER A 414 -5.74 -12.88 -10.03
C SER A 414 -7.04 -12.77 -10.83
N VAL A 415 -7.08 -13.31 -12.05
CA VAL A 415 -8.28 -13.32 -12.88
C VAL A 415 -9.35 -14.22 -12.26
N ALA A 416 -8.99 -15.43 -11.84
CA ALA A 416 -9.92 -16.36 -11.20
C ALA A 416 -10.57 -15.73 -9.96
N TYR A 417 -9.78 -15.18 -9.03
CA TYR A 417 -10.30 -14.54 -7.82
C TYR A 417 -11.11 -13.28 -8.11
N ALA A 418 -10.72 -12.48 -9.11
CA ALA A 418 -11.50 -11.32 -9.51
C ALA A 418 -12.88 -11.77 -10.05
N LEU A 419 -12.91 -12.73 -10.96
CA LEU A 419 -14.15 -13.28 -11.52
C LEU A 419 -15.03 -13.91 -10.43
N THR A 420 -14.45 -14.68 -9.51
CA THR A 420 -15.20 -15.26 -8.38
C THR A 420 -15.76 -14.18 -7.46
N ALA A 421 -15.00 -13.12 -7.17
CA ALA A 421 -15.48 -12.00 -6.35
C ALA A 421 -16.63 -11.24 -7.02
N VAL A 422 -16.58 -11.11 -8.35
CA VAL A 422 -17.66 -10.48 -9.13
C VAL A 422 -18.90 -11.37 -9.18
N ALA A 423 -18.75 -12.66 -9.54
CA ALA A 423 -19.85 -13.60 -9.66
C ALA A 423 -20.56 -13.81 -8.32
N LEU A 424 -19.82 -14.18 -7.26
CA LEU A 424 -20.40 -14.34 -5.93
C LEU A 424 -20.96 -13.02 -5.39
N GLY A 425 -20.27 -11.90 -5.66
CA GLY A 425 -20.71 -10.59 -5.22
C GLY A 425 -22.03 -10.16 -5.85
N ALA A 426 -22.19 -10.34 -7.16
CA ALA A 426 -23.42 -10.02 -7.90
C ALA A 426 -24.60 -10.90 -7.45
N GLU A 427 -24.40 -12.21 -7.51
CA GLU A 427 -25.44 -13.19 -7.22
C GLU A 427 -25.91 -13.16 -5.77
N HIS A 428 -24.99 -13.21 -4.80
CA HIS A 428 -25.39 -13.25 -3.40
C HIS A 428 -25.90 -11.89 -2.91
N ALA A 429 -25.32 -10.76 -3.34
CA ALA A 429 -25.75 -9.47 -2.82
C ALA A 429 -27.12 -9.04 -3.34
N GLY A 430 -27.42 -9.26 -4.64
CA GLY A 430 -28.72 -8.98 -5.23
C GLY A 430 -29.81 -9.84 -4.61
N ARG A 431 -29.66 -11.17 -4.70
CA ARG A 431 -30.68 -12.11 -4.20
C ARG A 431 -30.89 -12.05 -2.70
N SER A 432 -29.83 -11.89 -1.89
CA SER A 432 -29.99 -11.79 -0.43
C SER A 432 -30.70 -10.51 -0.03
N ALA A 433 -30.41 -9.39 -0.69
CA ALA A 433 -31.11 -8.13 -0.46
C ALA A 433 -32.58 -8.23 -0.90
N GLY A 434 -32.86 -8.83 -2.06
CA GLY A 434 -34.22 -9.07 -2.53
C GLY A 434 -35.00 -9.97 -1.57
N SER A 435 -34.38 -11.06 -1.08
CA SER A 435 -35.00 -11.98 -0.13
C SER A 435 -35.31 -11.32 1.22
N ALA A 436 -34.38 -10.49 1.72
CA ALA A 436 -34.58 -9.73 2.95
C ALA A 436 -35.68 -8.67 2.78
N ALA A 437 -35.70 -7.98 1.62
CA ALA A 437 -36.72 -7.00 1.27
C ALA A 437 -38.11 -7.63 1.15
N GLY A 438 -38.23 -8.79 0.49
CA GLY A 438 -39.48 -9.55 0.42
C GLY A 438 -39.98 -10.00 1.80
N ALA A 439 -39.07 -10.40 2.70
CA ALA A 439 -39.44 -10.75 4.08
C ALA A 439 -39.89 -9.53 4.92
N VAL A 440 -39.40 -8.33 4.61
CA VAL A 440 -39.89 -7.07 5.21
C VAL A 440 -41.28 -6.73 4.67
N ALA A 441 -41.48 -6.78 3.35
CA ALA A 441 -42.76 -6.54 2.71
C ALA A 441 -43.87 -7.47 3.20
N GLN A 442 -43.55 -8.75 3.44
CA GLN A 442 -44.49 -9.73 4.02
C GLN A 442 -44.97 -9.35 5.43
N ARG A 443 -44.22 -8.50 6.15
CA ARG A 443 -44.63 -7.98 7.48
C ARG A 443 -45.44 -6.69 7.38
N GLY A 444 -45.83 -6.28 6.16
CA GLY A 444 -46.63 -5.08 5.92
C GLY A 444 -45.85 -3.78 6.06
N THR A 445 -44.52 -3.82 5.93
CA THR A 445 -43.65 -2.64 5.95
C THR A 445 -42.96 -2.44 4.61
N ASP A 446 -42.71 -1.19 4.23
CA ASP A 446 -42.05 -0.85 2.98
C ASP A 446 -40.65 -1.52 2.89
N PRO A 447 -40.32 -2.15 1.75
CA PRO A 447 -38.99 -2.67 1.50
C PRO A 447 -37.91 -1.59 1.67
N PRO A 448 -36.72 -1.92 2.21
CA PRO A 448 -35.63 -0.97 2.29
C PRO A 448 -35.10 -0.61 0.89
N ASP A 449 -34.77 0.67 0.71
CA ASP A 449 -34.15 1.18 -0.53
C ASP A 449 -32.91 0.36 -0.92
N TYR A 450 -32.88 -0.13 -2.16
CA TYR A 450 -31.74 -0.85 -2.72
C TYR A 450 -31.07 -0.01 -3.80
N TYR A 451 -30.07 0.78 -3.38
CA TYR A 451 -29.25 1.63 -4.27
C TYR A 451 -30.08 2.45 -5.28
N GLY A 452 -31.18 3.04 -4.84
CA GLY A 452 -32.05 3.88 -5.68
C GLY A 452 -33.28 3.19 -6.26
N LEU A 453 -33.40 1.86 -6.13
CA LEU A 453 -34.68 1.17 -6.23
C LEU A 453 -35.46 1.37 -4.93
N LYS A 454 -36.66 1.94 -5.03
CA LYS A 454 -37.53 2.21 -3.88
C LYS A 454 -38.79 1.37 -4.01
N GLY A 455 -38.98 0.43 -3.08
CA GLY A 455 -40.19 -0.36 -3.00
C GLY A 455 -41.17 0.27 -2.02
N HIS A 456 -42.42 0.46 -2.44
CA HIS A 456 -43.49 0.96 -1.58
C HIS A 456 -44.66 0.00 -1.60
N LEU A 457 -45.27 -0.21 -0.44
CA LEU A 457 -46.56 -0.87 -0.36
C LEU A 457 -47.66 0.08 -0.83
N VAL A 458 -48.49 -0.40 -1.74
CA VAL A 458 -49.57 0.36 -2.35
C VAL A 458 -50.83 -0.50 -2.44
N CYS A 459 -51.99 0.14 -2.33
CA CYS A 459 -53.27 -0.47 -2.60
C CYS A 459 -53.68 -0.18 -4.05
N VAL A 460 -54.13 -1.20 -4.77
CA VAL A 460 -54.54 -1.10 -6.17
C VAL A 460 -56.04 -0.99 -6.25
N ARG A 461 -56.55 0.03 -6.95
CA ARG A 461 -57.98 0.21 -7.21
C ARG A 461 -58.23 0.36 -8.71
N PRO A 462 -59.20 -0.36 -9.30
CA PRO A 462 -59.60 -0.13 -10.69
C PRO A 462 -60.19 1.28 -10.86
N VAL A 463 -59.88 1.96 -11.96
CA VAL A 463 -60.40 3.31 -12.25
C VAL A 463 -61.92 3.28 -12.49
N GLU A 464 -62.41 2.26 -13.19
CA GLU A 464 -63.84 2.03 -13.45
C GLU A 464 -64.36 0.88 -12.60
N ALA A 465 -65.20 1.20 -11.60
CA ALA A 465 -65.79 0.19 -10.72
C ALA A 465 -66.68 -0.79 -11.51
N GLY A 466 -66.40 -2.09 -11.38
CA GLY A 466 -67.20 -3.17 -12.01
C GLY A 466 -66.75 -3.60 -13.41
N LYS A 467 -65.76 -2.92 -14.03
CA LYS A 467 -65.15 -3.37 -15.28
C LYS A 467 -63.97 -4.29 -15.01
N PRO A 468 -63.86 -5.45 -15.68
CA PRO A 468 -62.70 -6.32 -15.54
C PRO A 468 -61.45 -5.61 -16.10
N VAL A 469 -60.45 -5.40 -15.25
CA VAL A 469 -59.14 -4.88 -15.65
C VAL A 469 -58.35 -6.00 -16.30
N PRO A 470 -57.72 -5.79 -17.48
CA PRO A 470 -56.79 -6.75 -18.05
C PRO A 470 -55.54 -6.83 -17.16
N VAL A 471 -55.30 -8.01 -16.57
CA VAL A 471 -54.15 -8.30 -15.72
C VAL A 471 -53.35 -9.45 -16.33
N GLU A 472 -52.04 -9.28 -16.48
CA GLU A 472 -51.14 -10.39 -16.80
C GLU A 472 -50.74 -11.11 -15.52
N ASN A 473 -50.68 -12.44 -15.55
CA ASN A 473 -50.26 -13.30 -14.42
C ASN A 473 -51.18 -13.28 -13.19
N GLY A 474 -52.50 -13.34 -13.42
CA GLY A 474 -53.50 -13.64 -12.38
C GLY A 474 -54.53 -12.53 -12.15
N PRO A 475 -55.42 -12.66 -11.15
CA PRO A 475 -56.46 -11.67 -10.87
C PRO A 475 -55.90 -10.40 -10.21
N LEU A 476 -56.64 -9.29 -10.20
CA LEU A 476 -56.23 -8.08 -9.48
C LEU A 476 -56.48 -8.22 -7.96
N PRO A 477 -55.47 -8.08 -7.08
CA PRO A 477 -55.69 -8.12 -5.64
C PRO A 477 -56.24 -6.76 -5.16
N THR A 478 -57.39 -6.77 -4.50
CA THR A 478 -58.06 -5.55 -3.98
C THR A 478 -58.13 -5.50 -2.45
N GLY A 479 -57.86 -6.62 -1.75
CA GLY A 479 -58.02 -6.73 -0.30
C GLY A 479 -56.78 -6.38 0.54
N HIS A 480 -55.59 -6.40 -0.06
CA HIS A 480 -54.32 -6.28 0.64
C HIS A 480 -53.29 -5.50 -0.18
N PRO A 481 -52.29 -4.89 0.49
CA PRO A 481 -51.30 -4.08 -0.21
C PRO A 481 -50.32 -4.95 -0.99
N VAL A 482 -49.87 -4.42 -2.13
CA VAL A 482 -48.87 -5.02 -3.02
C VAL A 482 -47.66 -4.10 -3.11
N VAL A 483 -46.50 -4.64 -3.45
CA VAL A 483 -45.28 -3.84 -3.60
C VAL A 483 -45.18 -3.30 -5.02
N SER A 484 -44.95 -1.99 -5.13
CA SER A 484 -44.58 -1.33 -6.39
C SER A 484 -43.19 -0.72 -6.27
N PHE A 485 -42.39 -0.85 -7.33
CA PHE A 485 -41.11 -0.15 -7.48
C PHE A 485 -41.23 1.09 -8.38
N GLY A 486 -42.46 1.55 -8.62
CA GLY A 486 -42.78 2.57 -9.63
C GLY A 486 -43.02 1.97 -11.02
N ALA A 487 -43.22 2.84 -12.00
CA ALA A 487 -43.54 2.45 -13.37
C ALA A 487 -42.68 3.20 -14.37
N SER A 488 -42.14 2.48 -15.35
CA SER A 488 -41.51 3.02 -16.54
C SER A 488 -42.31 2.55 -17.76
N GLY A 489 -43.27 3.37 -18.22
CA GLY A 489 -44.11 3.11 -19.40
C GLY A 489 -45.60 2.97 -19.10
N ASP A 490 -46.30 2.22 -19.96
CA ASP A 490 -47.77 2.02 -19.91
C ASP A 490 -48.18 0.90 -18.95
N TRP A 491 -47.28 -0.05 -18.68
CA TRP A 491 -47.50 -1.16 -17.75
C TRP A 491 -46.80 -0.91 -16.42
N ILE A 492 -47.46 -1.32 -15.34
CA ILE A 492 -46.93 -1.34 -13.98
C ILE A 492 -46.84 -2.79 -13.54
N TRP A 493 -45.65 -3.19 -13.12
CA TRP A 493 -45.40 -4.47 -12.47
C TRP A 493 -45.53 -4.34 -10.97
N LEU A 494 -46.30 -5.24 -10.37
CA LEU A 494 -46.63 -5.25 -8.95
C LEU A 494 -46.36 -6.65 -8.39
N TRP A 495 -45.84 -6.72 -7.18
CA TRP A 495 -45.56 -7.98 -6.50
C TRP A 495 -46.53 -8.20 -5.34
N ASP A 496 -47.17 -9.37 -5.31
CA ASP A 496 -48.15 -9.73 -4.30
C ASP A 496 -47.53 -10.64 -3.22
N PRO A 497 -47.32 -10.15 -1.98
CA PRO A 497 -46.78 -10.96 -0.91
C PRO A 497 -47.65 -12.17 -0.53
N ALA A 498 -48.97 -12.09 -0.78
CA ALA A 498 -49.92 -13.13 -0.40
C ALA A 498 -49.89 -14.34 -1.35
N ARG A 499 -49.44 -14.16 -2.60
CA ARG A 499 -49.40 -15.21 -3.63
C ARG A 499 -48.28 -16.23 -3.45
N ARG A 500 -47.37 -16.01 -2.51
CA ARG A 500 -46.24 -16.93 -2.24
C ARG A 500 -46.65 -18.39 -1.99
N HIS A 501 -47.89 -18.62 -1.55
CA HIS A 501 -48.41 -19.96 -1.22
C HIS A 501 -49.25 -20.54 -2.36
N GLU A 502 -49.45 -19.80 -3.45
CA GLU A 502 -50.18 -20.23 -4.64
C GLU A 502 -49.21 -20.65 -5.76
N PRO A 503 -49.56 -21.67 -6.57
CA PRO A 503 -48.75 -22.05 -7.72
C PRO A 503 -48.87 -21.00 -8.84
N GLY A 504 -47.81 -20.22 -9.05
CA GLY A 504 -47.71 -19.22 -10.11
C GLY A 504 -46.65 -18.15 -9.81
N PRO A 505 -46.37 -17.23 -10.77
CA PRO A 505 -45.52 -16.06 -10.51
C PRO A 505 -46.13 -15.16 -9.42
N GLU A 506 -45.30 -14.64 -8.52
CA GLU A 506 -45.75 -13.77 -7.43
C GLU A 506 -46.06 -12.34 -7.93
N ALA A 507 -45.52 -11.96 -9.09
CA ALA A 507 -45.78 -10.67 -9.73
C ALA A 507 -46.82 -10.73 -10.86
N PHE A 508 -47.52 -9.61 -11.02
CA PHE A 508 -48.53 -9.39 -12.04
C PHE A 508 -48.35 -8.00 -12.67
N ALA A 509 -48.81 -7.85 -13.91
CA ALA A 509 -48.70 -6.60 -14.65
C ALA A 509 -50.09 -6.04 -14.98
N VAL A 510 -50.24 -4.72 -14.82
CA VAL A 510 -51.47 -3.98 -15.11
C VAL A 510 -51.16 -2.70 -15.88
N ARG A 511 -52.08 -2.27 -16.73
CA ARG A 511 -51.94 -0.97 -17.39
C ARG A 511 -52.15 0.16 -16.40
N ARG A 512 -51.29 1.17 -16.46
CA ARG A 512 -51.32 2.35 -15.60
C ARG A 512 -52.62 3.15 -15.73
N GLU A 513 -53.26 3.13 -16.90
CA GLU A 513 -54.53 3.81 -17.15
C GLU A 513 -55.75 3.13 -16.52
N ASP A 514 -55.64 1.84 -16.21
CA ASP A 514 -56.76 1.04 -15.70
C ASP A 514 -56.82 0.99 -14.16
N VAL A 515 -55.74 1.40 -13.47
CA VAL A 515 -55.62 1.32 -12.01
C VAL A 515 -55.09 2.61 -11.35
N GLN A 516 -55.59 2.91 -10.15
CA GLN A 516 -55.05 3.91 -9.25
C GLN A 516 -54.26 3.22 -8.13
N LEU A 517 -53.03 3.69 -7.89
CA LEU A 517 -52.18 3.25 -6.78
C LEU A 517 -52.32 4.23 -5.61
N LEU A 518 -52.75 3.72 -4.45
CA LEU A 518 -52.94 4.50 -3.24
C LEU A 518 -51.87 4.13 -2.20
N PRO A 519 -51.21 5.11 -1.55
CA PRO A 519 -50.22 4.82 -0.50
C PRO A 519 -50.89 4.23 0.75
N THR A 520 -50.19 3.29 1.41
CA THR A 520 -50.65 2.64 2.65
C THR A 520 -50.57 3.52 3.91
N GLU A 521 -50.07 4.75 3.83
CA GLU A 521 -49.86 5.66 4.98
C GLU A 521 -51.12 5.94 5.82
N ASN A 522 -52.32 5.60 5.34
CA ASN A 522 -53.58 6.07 5.93
C ASN A 522 -54.41 5.09 6.77
N ARG A 523 -54.02 3.83 7.02
CA ARG A 523 -54.66 2.96 8.05
C ARG A 523 -54.00 1.58 8.18
N SER A 524 -54.32 0.90 9.28
CA SER A 524 -53.88 -0.43 9.74
C SER A 524 -53.03 -1.27 8.78
N PRO A 525 -51.80 -1.66 9.18
CA PRO A 525 -50.90 -2.43 8.31
C PRO A 525 -51.59 -3.72 7.84
N GLY A 526 -51.70 -3.88 6.53
CA GLY A 526 -52.11 -5.15 5.89
C GLY A 526 -53.52 -5.22 5.31
N THR A 527 -54.31 -4.14 5.28
CA THR A 527 -55.64 -4.14 4.63
C THR A 527 -55.83 -2.95 3.70
N CYS A 528 -56.31 -3.22 2.48
CA CYS A 528 -56.70 -2.18 1.54
C CYS A 528 -58.19 -1.84 1.67
N PRO A 529 -58.57 -0.57 1.47
CA PRO A 529 -59.98 -0.19 1.45
C PRO A 529 -60.69 -0.92 0.32
N ALA A 530 -61.86 -1.51 0.64
CA ALA A 530 -62.73 -2.13 -0.35
C ALA A 530 -63.03 -1.16 -1.52
N PRO A 531 -63.17 -1.68 -2.75
CA PRO A 531 -63.40 -0.87 -3.94
C PRO A 531 -64.66 -0.01 -3.87
#